data_AF-A0A6J7EE16-F1
#
_entry.id   AF-A0A6J7EE16-F1
#
_cell.length_a   1.000
_cell.length_b   1.000
_cell.length_c   1.000
_cell.angle_alpha   90.00
_cell.angle_beta   90.00
_cell.angle_gamma   90.00
#
_symmetry.space_group_name_H-M   'P 1'
#
loop_
_entity.id
_entity.type
_entity.pdbx_description
1 polymer ?
#
loop_
_entity_poly.entity_id
_entity_poly.type
_entity_poly.pdbx_seq_one_letter_code
_entity_poly.pdbx_strand_id
1 'polypeptide(L)'
;MVNVASKCGLTPQYSALQALHETYSAQGLSVAGFPCNQFGAQEPGTNDEIKDFCSTNYDVTFPLFDKIDVNGPDRHPLYAELTATQDVEGVAGDVQWNFEKYLVTADGAIQRFRPRTEPNAPEIITAIEAALA
;
A
#
# COMPACT_ATOMS: atom_id res chain seq x y z
N MET A 1 -3.62 -3.31 0.32
CA MET A 1 -2.35 -3.42 -0.45
C MET A 1 -1.79 -2.03 -0.69
N VAL A 2 -0.47 -1.85 -0.56
CA VAL A 2 0.18 -0.53 -0.68
C VAL A 2 1.55 -0.67 -1.33
N ASN A 3 1.89 0.16 -2.32
CA ASN A 3 3.27 0.26 -2.80
C ASN A 3 4.07 1.16 -1.87
N VAL A 4 5.22 0.71 -1.38
CA VAL A 4 5.95 1.40 -0.31
C VAL A 4 7.38 1.77 -0.69
N ALA A 5 7.92 2.75 0.02
CA ALA A 5 9.28 3.27 -0.15
C ALA A 5 9.90 3.69 1.20
N SER A 6 11.18 3.40 1.42
CA SER A 6 11.91 3.76 2.65
C SER A 6 12.45 5.21 2.66
N LYS A 7 12.67 5.83 1.51
CA LYS A 7 13.29 7.16 1.38
C LYS A 7 12.36 8.20 0.76
N CYS A 8 11.07 8.14 1.11
CA CYS A 8 10.03 9.02 0.60
C CYS A 8 9.57 10.03 1.66
N GLY A 9 9.09 11.20 1.24
CA GLY A 9 8.43 12.14 2.15
C GLY A 9 7.15 11.58 2.79
N LEU A 10 6.56 10.53 2.19
CA LEU A 10 5.39 9.82 2.71
C LEU A 10 5.76 8.58 3.53
N THR A 11 7.06 8.27 3.71
CA THR A 11 7.49 7.12 4.54
C THR A 11 6.92 7.12 5.97
N PRO A 12 6.66 8.27 6.63
CA PRO A 12 5.95 8.26 7.91
C PRO A 12 4.56 7.58 7.91
N GLN A 13 3.94 7.36 6.75
CA GLN A 13 2.68 6.63 6.64
C GLN A 13 2.78 5.16 7.09
N TYR A 14 3.98 4.58 7.19
CA TYR A 14 4.17 3.25 7.77
C TYR A 14 3.56 3.12 9.18
N SER A 15 3.70 4.15 10.03
CA SER A 15 3.11 4.12 11.38
C SER A 15 1.59 4.04 11.33
N ALA A 16 0.94 4.78 10.43
CA ALA A 16 -0.51 4.73 10.27
C ALA A 16 -0.97 3.40 9.66
N LEU A 17 -0.22 2.83 8.71
CA LEU A 17 -0.49 1.50 8.15
C LEU A 17 -0.36 0.40 9.21
N GLN A 18 0.68 0.46 10.04
CA GLN A 18 0.87 -0.45 11.17
C GLN A 18 -0.30 -0.35 12.15
N ALA A 19 -0.71 0.86 12.52
CA ALA A 19 -1.85 1.07 13.43
C ALA A 19 -3.15 0.49 12.86
N LEU A 20 -3.42 0.63 11.55
CA LEU A 20 -4.56 -0.03 10.91
C LEU A 20 -4.46 -1.55 11.01
N HIS A 21 -3.29 -2.10 10.72
CA HIS A 21 -3.08 -3.54 10.78
C HIS A 21 -3.32 -4.08 12.19
N GLU A 22 -2.76 -3.44 13.22
CA GLU A 22 -2.97 -3.82 14.61
C GLU A 22 -4.44 -3.73 15.01
N THR A 23 -5.12 -2.64 14.64
CA THR A 23 -6.51 -2.37 15.03
C THR A 23 -7.49 -3.39 14.44
N TYR A 24 -7.32 -3.73 13.16
CA TYR A 24 -8.31 -4.50 12.40
C TYR A 24 -7.86 -5.92 12.04
N SER A 25 -6.62 -6.34 12.35
CA SER A 25 -6.13 -7.69 12.03
C SER A 25 -6.97 -8.81 12.62
N ALA A 26 -7.40 -8.67 13.88
CA ALA A 26 -8.28 -9.64 14.53
C ALA A 26 -9.67 -9.73 13.89
N GLN A 27 -10.06 -8.72 13.10
CA GLN A 27 -11.34 -8.66 12.39
C GLN A 27 -11.22 -9.14 10.94
N GLY A 28 -10.00 -9.39 10.44
CA GLY A 28 -9.76 -9.92 9.10
C GLY A 28 -8.99 -8.97 8.17
N LEU A 29 -8.61 -7.76 8.60
CA LEU A 29 -7.80 -6.87 7.77
C LEU A 29 -6.33 -7.33 7.73
N SER A 30 -5.77 -7.46 6.54
CA SER A 30 -4.32 -7.59 6.36
C SER A 30 -3.78 -6.43 5.53
N VAL A 31 -2.82 -5.69 6.08
CA VAL A 31 -2.03 -4.75 5.31
C VAL A 31 -0.94 -5.53 4.59
N ALA A 32 -0.70 -5.21 3.33
CA ALA A 32 0.29 -5.88 2.49
C ALA A 32 1.13 -4.81 1.78
N GLY A 33 2.41 -4.72 2.15
CA GLY A 33 3.34 -3.75 1.59
C GLY A 33 4.18 -4.34 0.47
N PHE A 34 4.24 -3.62 -0.66
CA PHE A 34 4.99 -4.01 -1.85
C PHE A 34 6.06 -2.94 -2.14
N PRO A 35 7.32 -3.17 -1.74
CA PRO A 35 8.40 -2.24 -2.02
C PRO A 35 8.54 -1.98 -3.52
N CYS A 36 8.73 -0.73 -3.92
CA CYS A 36 8.88 -0.36 -5.33
C CYS A 36 9.86 0.81 -5.49
N ASN A 37 10.81 0.67 -6.42
CA ASN A 37 11.86 1.67 -6.63
C ASN A 37 11.60 2.59 -7.84
N GLN A 38 10.44 2.49 -8.50
CA GLN A 38 10.13 3.23 -9.72
C GLN A 38 9.88 4.73 -9.48
N PHE A 39 9.63 5.14 -8.23
CA PHE A 39 9.29 6.51 -7.87
C PHE A 39 10.47 7.21 -7.17
N GLY A 40 11.21 8.01 -7.94
CA GLY A 40 12.34 8.79 -7.43
C GLY A 40 13.51 7.96 -6.89
N ALA A 41 13.60 6.67 -7.25
CA ALA A 41 14.57 5.73 -6.71
C ALA A 41 14.60 5.69 -5.16
N GLN A 42 13.41 5.80 -4.54
CA GLN A 42 13.24 5.93 -3.09
C GLN A 42 13.18 4.59 -2.34
N GLU A 43 13.39 3.47 -3.02
CA GLU A 43 13.48 2.13 -2.44
C GLU A 43 14.71 1.36 -3.00
N PRO A 44 15.93 1.91 -2.84
CA PRO A 44 17.12 1.37 -3.50
C PRO A 44 17.65 0.08 -2.86
N GLY A 45 17.24 -0.23 -1.63
CA GLY A 45 17.74 -1.38 -0.86
C GLY A 45 17.33 -2.73 -1.43
N THR A 46 17.99 -3.77 -0.96
CA THR A 46 17.59 -5.18 -1.10
C THR A 46 16.37 -5.49 -0.22
N ASN A 47 15.69 -6.61 -0.47
CA ASN A 47 14.50 -6.99 0.31
C ASN A 47 14.81 -7.12 1.81
N ASP A 48 15.99 -7.64 2.16
CA ASP A 48 16.45 -7.74 3.56
C ASP A 48 16.68 -6.36 4.19
N GLU A 49 17.38 -5.46 3.50
CA GLU A 49 17.61 -4.09 4.00
C GLU A 49 16.29 -3.31 4.17
N ILE A 50 15.32 -3.51 3.27
CA ILE A 50 14.00 -2.88 3.35
C ILE A 50 13.23 -3.41 4.55
N LYS A 51 13.23 -4.73 4.75
CA LYS A 51 12.59 -5.36 5.90
C LYS A 51 13.18 -4.89 7.22
N ASP A 52 14.51 -4.84 7.31
CA ASP A 52 15.23 -4.34 8.48
C ASP A 52 14.91 -2.87 8.74
N PHE A 53 14.86 -2.04 7.69
CA PHE A 53 14.45 -0.64 7.80
C PHE A 53 13.04 -0.51 8.37
N CYS A 54 12.06 -1.21 7.81
CA CYS A 54 10.66 -1.08 8.19
C CYS A 54 10.40 -1.57 9.62
N SER A 55 11.01 -2.69 10.00
CA SER A 55 10.90 -3.24 11.35
C SER A 55 11.60 -2.37 12.39
N THR A 56 12.81 -1.87 12.10
CA THR A 56 13.59 -1.09 13.07
C THR A 56 13.05 0.33 13.29
N ASN A 57 12.52 0.97 12.24
CA ASN A 57 12.12 2.38 12.32
C ASN A 57 10.62 2.59 12.55
N TYR A 58 9.79 1.59 12.24
CA TYR A 58 8.33 1.73 12.24
C TYR A 58 7.60 0.54 12.88
N ASP A 59 8.33 -0.43 13.45
CA ASP A 59 7.77 -1.62 14.09
C ASP A 59 6.76 -2.36 13.19
N VAL A 60 7.01 -2.35 11.87
CA VAL A 60 6.13 -2.98 10.89
C VAL A 60 6.04 -4.48 11.15
N THR A 61 4.82 -4.96 11.41
CA THR A 61 4.49 -6.38 11.60
C THR A 61 3.67 -6.96 10.46
N PHE A 62 3.05 -6.11 9.64
CA PHE A 62 2.31 -6.56 8.47
C PHE A 62 3.24 -7.16 7.40
N PRO A 63 2.76 -8.09 6.56
CA PRO A 63 3.54 -8.67 5.48
C PRO A 63 4.16 -7.65 4.52
N LEU A 64 5.48 -7.69 4.42
CA LEU A 64 6.26 -7.06 3.35
C LEU A 64 6.67 -8.12 2.33
N PHE A 65 6.34 -7.87 1.07
CA PHE A 65 6.67 -8.75 -0.04
C PHE A 65 8.00 -8.33 -0.68
N ASP A 66 8.48 -9.15 -1.63
CA ASP A 66 9.63 -8.79 -2.44
C ASP A 66 9.37 -7.51 -3.25
N LYS A 67 10.45 -6.79 -3.54
CA LYS A 67 10.39 -5.61 -4.39
C LYS A 67 9.87 -5.97 -5.78
N ILE A 68 8.89 -5.20 -6.26
CA ILE A 68 8.26 -5.39 -7.57
C ILE A 68 8.13 -4.07 -8.33
N ASP A 69 7.96 -4.19 -9.64
CA ASP A 69 7.57 -3.09 -10.51
C ASP A 69 6.04 -2.98 -10.59
N VAL A 70 5.53 -1.77 -10.42
CA VAL A 70 4.08 -1.49 -10.37
C VAL A 70 3.58 -0.78 -11.63
N ASN A 71 4.48 -0.26 -12.45
CA ASN A 71 4.21 0.42 -13.71
C ASN A 71 5.11 -0.10 -14.85
N GLY A 72 4.76 0.24 -16.09
CA GLY A 72 5.56 -0.08 -17.26
C GLY A 72 5.40 -1.52 -17.77
N PRO A 73 6.24 -1.94 -18.73
CA PRO A 73 6.13 -3.25 -19.38
C PRO A 73 6.41 -4.43 -18.44
N ASP A 74 7.22 -4.21 -17.41
CA ASP A 74 7.58 -5.22 -16.40
C ASP A 74 6.65 -5.18 -15.17
N ARG A 75 5.51 -4.45 -15.27
CA ARG A 75 4.51 -4.35 -14.20
C ARG A 75 4.09 -5.75 -13.74
N HIS A 76 4.13 -5.96 -12.44
CA HIS A 76 3.66 -7.20 -11.83
C HIS A 76 2.15 -7.40 -12.11
N PRO A 77 1.68 -8.63 -12.47
CA PRO A 77 0.28 -8.90 -12.82
C PRO A 77 -0.74 -8.42 -11.79
N LEU A 78 -0.42 -8.54 -10.50
CA LEU A 78 -1.24 -7.97 -9.42
C LEU A 78 -1.53 -6.48 -9.64
N TYR A 79 -0.50 -5.68 -9.93
CA TYR A 79 -0.67 -4.24 -10.14
C TYR A 79 -1.36 -3.93 -11.48
N ALA A 80 -1.35 -4.85 -12.45
CA ALA A 80 -2.16 -4.70 -13.66
C ALA A 80 -3.66 -4.69 -13.33
N GLU A 81 -4.10 -5.59 -12.46
CA GLU A 81 -5.49 -5.63 -11.97
C GLU A 81 -5.82 -4.42 -11.08
N LEU A 82 -4.94 -4.10 -10.12
CA LEU A 82 -5.18 -2.98 -9.20
C LEU A 82 -5.30 -1.64 -9.94
N THR A 83 -4.41 -1.38 -10.91
CA THR A 83 -4.38 -0.11 -11.65
C THR A 83 -5.55 0.07 -12.63
N ALA A 84 -6.26 -1.00 -12.98
CA ALA A 84 -7.50 -0.92 -13.74
C ALA A 84 -8.67 -0.33 -12.93
N THR A 85 -8.56 -0.32 -11.60
CA THR A 85 -9.54 0.28 -10.70
C THR A 85 -9.49 1.81 -10.80
N GLN A 86 -10.65 2.42 -11.01
CA GLN A 86 -10.83 3.86 -10.97
C GLN A 86 -10.73 4.38 -9.52
N ASP A 87 -10.13 5.55 -9.34
CA ASP A 87 -10.24 6.28 -8.09
C ASP A 87 -11.61 6.97 -7.94
N VAL A 88 -11.78 7.72 -6.84
CA VAL A 88 -13.00 8.47 -6.54
C VAL A 88 -13.32 9.56 -7.58
N GLU A 89 -12.36 9.97 -8.41
CA GLU A 89 -12.54 10.93 -9.49
C GLU A 89 -12.85 10.25 -10.84
N GLY A 90 -12.97 8.91 -10.86
CA GLY A 90 -13.23 8.12 -12.06
C GLY A 90 -11.99 7.83 -12.91
N VAL A 91 -10.78 8.04 -12.37
CA VAL A 91 -9.52 7.90 -13.10
C VAL A 91 -8.84 6.58 -12.75
N ALA A 92 -8.65 5.73 -13.76
CA ALA A 92 -7.82 4.53 -13.68
C ALA A 92 -6.42 4.77 -14.30
N GLY A 93 -5.55 3.78 -14.24
CA GLY A 93 -4.22 3.82 -14.84
C GLY A 93 -3.09 3.75 -13.82
N ASP A 94 -1.89 4.12 -14.26
CA ASP A 94 -0.63 3.94 -13.53
C ASP A 94 -0.67 4.44 -12.08
N VAL A 95 0.13 3.78 -11.24
CA VAL A 95 0.40 4.25 -9.87
C VAL A 95 1.10 5.60 -9.97
N GLN A 96 0.62 6.60 -9.25
CA GLN A 96 1.08 7.98 -9.36
C GLN A 96 2.34 8.26 -8.52
N TRP A 97 2.48 7.60 -7.37
CA TRP A 97 3.63 7.76 -6.48
C TRP A 97 3.72 6.61 -5.46
N ASN A 98 4.74 6.68 -4.61
CA ASN A 98 4.82 5.85 -3.40
C ASN A 98 3.59 6.04 -2.51
N PHE A 99 3.20 4.98 -1.80
CA PHE A 99 2.07 4.94 -0.86
C PHE A 99 0.69 5.08 -1.52
N GLU A 100 0.51 4.63 -2.76
CA GLU A 100 -0.84 4.42 -3.30
C GLU A 100 -1.45 3.14 -2.70
N LYS A 101 -2.75 3.19 -2.39
CA LYS A 101 -3.39 2.17 -1.56
C LYS A 101 -4.59 1.57 -2.29
N TYR A 102 -4.75 0.27 -2.13
CA TYR A 102 -5.89 -0.48 -2.65
C TYR A 102 -6.48 -1.30 -1.52
N LEU A 103 -7.75 -1.05 -1.21
CA LEU A 103 -8.54 -1.93 -0.35
C LEU A 103 -9.17 -2.99 -1.25
N VAL A 104 -8.88 -4.26 -0.97
CA VAL A 104 -9.45 -5.40 -1.69
C VAL A 104 -10.31 -6.15 -0.69
N THR A 105 -11.59 -6.31 -0.98
CA THR A 105 -12.57 -6.98 -0.12
C THR A 105 -12.66 -8.47 -0.46
N ALA A 106 -13.27 -9.27 0.43
CA ALA A 106 -13.34 -10.72 0.27
C ALA A 106 -14.15 -11.18 -0.97
N ASP A 107 -15.09 -10.35 -1.44
CA ASP A 107 -15.86 -10.54 -2.66
C ASP A 107 -15.14 -10.05 -3.93
N GLY A 108 -13.93 -9.52 -3.78
CA GLY A 108 -13.07 -9.09 -4.89
C GLY A 108 -13.28 -7.64 -5.35
N ALA A 109 -14.12 -6.85 -4.66
CA ALA A 109 -14.21 -5.42 -4.95
C ALA A 109 -12.91 -4.69 -4.56
N ILE A 110 -12.54 -3.70 -5.35
CA ILE A 110 -11.31 -2.92 -5.16
C ILE A 110 -11.68 -1.44 -5.03
N GLN A 111 -11.18 -0.80 -3.97
CA GLN A 111 -11.23 0.66 -3.81
C GLN A 111 -9.81 1.22 -3.81
N ARG A 112 -9.60 2.30 -4.55
CA ARG A 112 -8.30 2.91 -4.79
C ARG A 112 -8.18 4.27 -4.09
N PHE A 113 -7.09 4.48 -3.36
CA PHE A 113 -6.79 5.73 -2.66
C PHE A 113 -5.42 6.25 -3.07
N ARG A 114 -5.37 7.53 -3.47
CA ARG A 114 -4.17 8.17 -4.00
C ARG A 114 -3.09 8.36 -2.93
N PRO A 115 -1.82 8.53 -3.32
CA PRO A 115 -0.68 8.64 -2.39
C PRO A 115 -0.87 9.57 -1.20
N ARG A 116 -1.49 10.74 -1.43
CA ARG A 116 -1.72 11.78 -0.41
C ARG A 116 -2.89 11.50 0.52
N THR A 117 -3.75 10.54 0.20
CA THR A 117 -4.76 10.06 1.16
C THR A 117 -4.03 9.29 2.25
N GLU A 118 -4.01 9.85 3.44
CA GLU A 118 -3.36 9.23 4.61
C GLU A 118 -4.07 7.92 4.99
N PRO A 119 -3.36 6.89 5.47
CA PRO A 119 -3.97 5.60 5.82
C PRO A 119 -5.13 5.73 6.82
N ASN A 120 -5.03 6.67 7.76
CA ASN A 120 -6.06 6.94 8.76
C ASN A 120 -7.10 7.98 8.32
N ALA A 121 -7.14 8.35 7.04
CA ALA A 121 -8.15 9.26 6.53
C ALA A 121 -9.56 8.66 6.68
N PRO A 122 -10.60 9.46 7.01
CA PRO A 122 -11.95 8.95 7.27
C PRO A 122 -12.52 8.05 6.17
N GLU A 123 -12.21 8.35 4.90
CA GLU A 123 -12.63 7.57 3.75
C GLU A 123 -12.03 6.15 3.72
N ILE A 124 -10.78 5.98 4.18
CA ILE A 124 -10.14 4.65 4.27
C ILE A 124 -10.71 3.88 5.46
N ILE A 125 -10.85 4.53 6.62
CA ILE A 125 -11.42 3.91 7.82
C ILE A 125 -12.84 3.41 7.54
N THR A 126 -13.67 4.28 6.96
CA THR A 126 -15.06 3.93 6.62
C THR A 126 -15.12 2.76 5.63
N ALA A 127 -14.23 2.75 4.63
CA ALA A 127 -14.16 1.67 3.65
C ALA A 127 -13.72 0.33 4.30
N ILE A 128 -12.74 0.36 5.21
CA ILE A 128 -12.30 -0.81 5.96
C ILE A 128 -13.42 -1.35 6.84
N GLU A 129 -14.06 -0.49 7.63
CA GLU A 129 -15.14 -0.90 8.54
C GLU A 129 -16.34 -1.46 7.78
N ALA A 130 -16.69 -0.87 6.63
CA ALA A 130 -17.74 -1.40 5.76
C ALA A 130 -17.38 -2.76 5.15
N ALA A 131 -16.09 -3.01 4.87
CA ALA A 131 -15.61 -4.28 4.33
C ALA A 131 -15.50 -5.40 5.37
N LEU A 132 -15.46 -5.06 6.67
CA LEU A 132 -15.34 -6.01 7.78
C LEU A 132 -16.68 -6.31 8.47
N ALA A 133 -17.73 -5.56 8.15
CA ALA A 133 -19.09 -5.73 8.66
C ALA A 133 -19.81 -6.92 8.00
#